data_AF-A0A6G9FMN8-F1
#
_entry.id   AF-A0A6G9FMN8-F1
#
_cell.length_a   1.000
_cell.length_b   1.000
_cell.length_c   1.000
_cell.angle_alpha   90.00
_cell.angle_beta   90.00
_cell.angle_gamma   90.00
#
_symmetry.space_group_name_H-M   'P 1'
#
loop_
_entity.id
_entity.type
_entity.pdbx_description
1 polymer ?
#
loop_
_entity_poly.entity_id
_entity_poly.type
_entity_poly.pdbx_seq_one_letter_code
_entity_poly.pdbx_strand_id
1 'polypeptide(L)'
;MAVATLTTKPLTPPSKKPLPAGQPREWYVSHNRRLKAMRLAIALLDSGVYHPATADNRRIRSTAERIGVHVPSDTTCRMVRALIRYGR
;
A
#
# COMPACT_ATOMS: atom_id res chain seq x y z
N MET A 1 32.10 -20.43 -6.21
CA MET A 1 31.12 -19.36 -5.96
C MET A 1 29.81 -20.00 -5.54
N ALA A 2 29.48 -19.99 -4.24
CA ALA A 2 28.22 -20.57 -3.75
C ALA A 2 27.13 -19.51 -3.75
N VAL A 3 26.04 -19.75 -4.50
CA VAL A 3 24.87 -18.87 -4.57
C VAL A 3 23.89 -19.33 -3.50
N ALA A 4 23.65 -18.48 -2.50
CA ALA A 4 22.64 -18.72 -1.47
C ALA A 4 21.24 -18.41 -2.05
N THR A 5 20.42 -19.44 -2.23
CA THR A 5 19.01 -19.30 -2.58
C THR A 5 18.20 -18.93 -1.34
N LEU A 6 17.68 -17.70 -1.31
CA LEU A 6 16.76 -17.23 -0.28
C LEU A 6 15.36 -17.80 -0.55
N THR A 7 14.93 -18.77 0.24
CA THR A 7 13.56 -19.28 0.24
C THR A 7 12.63 -18.28 0.94
N THR A 8 11.85 -17.52 0.16
CA THR A 8 10.79 -16.66 0.71
C THR A 8 9.63 -17.53 1.19
N LYS A 9 9.42 -17.59 2.51
CA LYS A 9 8.25 -18.25 3.10
C LYS A 9 6.97 -17.59 2.56
N PRO A 10 5.98 -18.35 2.06
CA PRO A 10 4.72 -17.78 1.62
C PRO A 10 4.04 -17.09 2.81
N LEU A 11 3.69 -15.81 2.64
CA LEU A 11 3.01 -15.02 3.65
C LEU A 11 1.57 -15.52 3.75
N THR A 12 1.29 -16.37 4.74
CA THR A 12 -0.08 -16.83 5.01
C THR A 12 -0.97 -15.62 5.23
N PRO A 13 -2.12 -15.49 4.53
CA PRO A 13 -3.02 -14.37 4.76
C PRO A 13 -3.40 -14.36 6.25
N PRO A 14 -3.34 -13.20 6.92
CA PRO A 14 -3.65 -13.12 8.33
C PRO A 14 -5.07 -13.64 8.56
N SER A 15 -5.24 -14.49 9.57
CA SER A 15 -6.57 -14.93 10.00
C SER A 15 -7.44 -13.69 10.24
N LYS A 16 -8.63 -13.67 9.63
CA LYS A 16 -9.57 -12.55 9.76
C LYS A 16 -10.08 -12.52 11.19
N LYS A 17 -9.37 -11.81 12.06
CA LYS A 17 -9.86 -11.50 13.40
C LYS A 17 -11.07 -10.57 13.29
N PRO A 18 -12.13 -10.79 14.09
CA PRO A 18 -13.19 -9.81 14.22
C PRO A 18 -12.59 -8.47 14.62
N LEU A 19 -13.16 -7.39 14.09
CA LEU A 19 -12.71 -6.04 14.41
C LEU A 19 -12.86 -5.79 15.92
N PRO A 20 -11.96 -5.01 16.54
CA PRO A 20 -12.12 -4.65 17.94
C PRO A 20 -13.48 -4.01 18.18
N ALA A 21 -14.07 -4.27 19.33
CA ALA A 21 -15.24 -3.51 19.77
C ALA A 21 -14.85 -2.04 19.99
N GLY A 22 -15.77 -1.11 19.73
CA GLY A 22 -15.60 0.31 20.07
C GLY A 22 -15.62 1.31 18.92
N GLN A 23 -15.56 0.87 17.65
CA GLN A 23 -15.73 1.74 16.48
C GLN A 23 -16.59 1.06 15.40
N PRO A 24 -17.33 1.82 14.57
CA PRO A 24 -18.07 1.25 13.46
C PRO A 24 -17.11 0.65 12.42
N ARG A 25 -17.53 -0.41 11.73
CA ARG A 25 -16.74 -1.11 10.70
C ARG A 25 -16.08 -0.17 9.68
N GLU A 26 -16.79 0.88 9.30
CA GLU A 26 -16.35 1.88 8.33
C GLU A 26 -15.09 2.63 8.77
N TRP A 27 -14.94 2.88 10.08
CA TRP A 27 -13.75 3.47 10.66
C TRP A 27 -12.52 2.60 10.42
N TYR A 28 -12.64 1.29 10.64
CA TYR A 28 -11.53 0.36 10.40
C TYR A 28 -11.19 0.25 8.91
N VAL A 29 -12.20 0.26 8.04
CA VAL A 29 -11.99 0.22 6.59
C VAL A 29 -11.26 1.49 6.12
N SER A 30 -11.67 2.67 6.59
CA SER A 30 -11.02 3.93 6.24
C SER A 30 -9.60 4.02 6.80
N HIS A 31 -9.40 3.61 8.05
CA HIS A 31 -8.09 3.53 8.69
C HIS A 31 -7.14 2.60 7.93
N ASN A 32 -7.57 1.39 7.61
CA ASN A 32 -6.77 0.43 6.84
C ASN A 32 -6.47 0.92 5.41
N ARG A 33 -7.41 1.63 4.77
CA ARG A 33 -7.16 2.29 3.48
C ARG A 33 -6.08 3.37 3.60
N ARG A 34 -6.08 4.16 4.68
CA ARG A 34 -5.04 5.16 4.96
C ARG A 34 -3.68 4.51 5.19
N LEU A 35 -3.60 3.45 6.01
CA LEU A 35 -2.35 2.69 6.21
C LEU A 35 -1.82 2.12 4.89
N LYS A 36 -2.70 1.52 4.07
CA LYS A 36 -2.33 1.02 2.74
C LYS A 36 -1.81 2.15 1.83
N ALA A 37 -2.48 3.30 1.84
CA ALA A 37 -2.06 4.45 1.04
C ALA A 37 -0.70 5.00 1.47
N MET A 38 -0.43 5.09 2.78
CA MET A 38 0.88 5.54 3.29
C MET A 38 2.00 4.59 2.86
N ARG A 39 1.80 3.28 3.00
CA ARG A 39 2.79 2.28 2.56
C ARG A 39 3.13 2.41 1.07
N LEU A 40 2.12 2.64 0.23
CA LEU A 40 2.31 2.84 -1.21
C LEU A 40 2.99 4.17 -1.53
N ALA A 41 2.64 5.24 -0.82
CA ALA A 41 3.25 6.56 -1.00
C ALA A 41 4.76 6.51 -0.70
N ILE A 42 5.15 5.90 0.42
CA ILE A 42 6.57 5.71 0.77
C ILE A 42 7.31 4.95 -0.33
N ALA A 43 6.79 3.79 -0.75
CA ALA A 43 7.42 2.99 -1.81
C ALA A 43 7.54 3.74 -3.15
N LEU A 44 6.59 4.61 -3.47
CA LEU A 44 6.64 5.44 -4.67
C LEU A 44 7.72 6.53 -4.56
N LEU A 45 7.79 7.21 -3.42
CA LEU A 45 8.82 8.22 -3.13
C LEU A 45 10.22 7.60 -3.17
N ASP A 46 10.41 6.43 -2.55
CA ASP A 46 11.68 5.69 -2.57
C ASP A 46 12.09 5.28 -3.99
N SER A 47 11.11 5.08 -4.89
CA SER A 47 11.35 4.76 -6.31
C SER A 47 11.50 5.98 -7.22
N GLY A 48 11.50 7.20 -6.67
CA GLY A 48 11.69 8.45 -7.43
C GLY A 48 10.40 9.12 -7.93
N VAL A 49 9.22 8.70 -7.48
CA VAL A 49 7.94 9.27 -7.90
C VAL A 49 7.53 10.40 -6.94
N TYR A 50 8.06 11.59 -7.16
CA TYR A 50 7.84 12.76 -6.29
C TYR A 50 6.66 13.65 -6.69
N HIS A 51 6.10 13.46 -7.89
CA HIS A 51 4.97 14.26 -8.37
C HIS A 51 3.67 13.44 -8.43
N PRO A 52 2.55 13.96 -7.92
CA PRO A 52 1.29 13.22 -7.94
C PRO A 52 0.77 12.95 -9.36
N ALA A 53 1.15 13.77 -10.34
CA ALA A 53 0.80 13.58 -11.75
C ALA A 53 1.52 12.38 -12.39
N THR A 54 2.70 12.01 -11.89
CA THR A 54 3.47 10.85 -12.38
C THR A 54 3.15 9.56 -11.63
N ALA A 55 2.24 9.62 -10.64
CA ALA A 55 1.70 8.50 -9.89
C ALA A 55 0.31 8.08 -10.42
N ASP A 56 0.21 7.66 -11.68
CA ASP A 56 -1.05 7.17 -12.26
C ASP A 56 -1.54 5.84 -11.61
N ASN A 57 -2.79 5.43 -11.88
CA ASN A 57 -3.37 4.25 -11.24
C ASN A 57 -2.61 2.96 -11.60
N ARG A 58 -2.13 2.84 -12.84
CA ARG A 58 -1.37 1.67 -13.32
C ARG A 58 -0.05 1.57 -12.57
N ARG A 59 0.66 2.68 -12.43
CA ARG A 59 1.91 2.76 -11.68
C ARG A 59 1.72 2.41 -10.22
N ILE A 60 0.71 3.00 -9.55
CA ILE A 60 0.39 2.68 -8.15
C ILE A 60 0.09 1.18 -7.98
N ARG A 61 -0.73 0.58 -8.86
CA ARG A 61 -1.06 -0.85 -8.81
C ARG A 61 0.18 -1.74 -9.08
N SER A 62 1.02 -1.37 -10.04
CA SER A 62 2.27 -2.09 -10.31
C SER A 62 3.26 -2.03 -9.14
N THR A 63 3.33 -0.89 -8.44
CA THR A 63 4.15 -0.77 -7.22
C THR A 63 3.56 -1.62 -6.11
N ALA A 64 2.23 -1.67 -5.97
CA ALA A 64 1.56 -2.54 -5.00
C ALA A 64 1.91 -4.01 -5.22
N GLU A 65 1.87 -4.48 -6.47
CA GLU A 65 2.30 -5.83 -6.85
C GLU A 65 3.76 -6.09 -6.47
N ARG A 66 4.67 -5.16 -6.81
CA ARG A 66 6.11 -5.27 -6.50
C ARG A 66 6.39 -5.38 -5.01
N ILE A 67 5.64 -4.68 -4.16
CA ILE A 67 5.83 -4.69 -2.70
C ILE A 67 4.92 -5.69 -1.97
N GLY A 68 4.22 -6.56 -2.69
CA GLY A 68 3.35 -7.60 -2.13
C GLY A 68 2.07 -7.06 -1.45
N VAL A 69 1.58 -5.89 -1.84
CA VAL A 69 0.34 -5.29 -1.34
C VAL A 69 -0.81 -5.62 -2.29
N HIS A 70 -1.90 -6.17 -1.74
CA HIS A 70 -3.12 -6.44 -2.51
C HIS A 70 -3.65 -5.18 -3.22
N VAL A 71 -4.13 -5.37 -4.45
CA VAL A 71 -4.50 -4.31 -5.41
C VAL A 71 -5.25 -3.14 -4.74
N PRO A 72 -4.77 -1.90 -4.90
CA PRO A 72 -5.42 -0.73 -4.34
C PRO A 72 -6.67 -0.34 -5.13
N SER A 73 -7.71 0.07 -4.40
CA SER A 73 -8.90 0.70 -4.99
C SER A 73 -8.59 2.10 -5.55
N ASP A 74 -9.45 2.63 -6.41
CA ASP A 74 -9.28 3.99 -6.94
C ASP A 74 -9.31 5.06 -5.84
N THR A 75 -10.09 4.85 -4.78
CA THR A 75 -10.07 5.70 -3.59
C THR A 75 -8.71 5.66 -2.90
N THR A 76 -8.09 4.47 -2.78
CA THR A 76 -6.72 4.35 -2.25
C THR A 76 -5.71 5.05 -3.16
N CYS A 77 -5.81 4.92 -4.49
CA CYS A 77 -4.94 5.62 -5.43
C CYS A 77 -5.05 7.15 -5.30
N ARG A 78 -6.27 7.69 -5.10
CA ARG A 78 -6.47 9.11 -4.81
C ARG A 78 -5.79 9.53 -3.50
N MET A 79 -5.90 8.73 -2.45
CA MET A 79 -5.21 8.98 -1.17
C MET A 79 -3.69 9.01 -1.32
N VAL A 80 -3.12 8.08 -2.10
CA VAL A 80 -1.67 8.06 -2.40
C VAL A 80 -1.22 9.37 -3.04
N ARG A 81 -1.93 9.85 -4.06
CA ARG A 81 -1.61 11.14 -4.71
C ARG A 81 -1.74 12.33 -3.78
N ALA A 82 -2.73 12.31 -2.89
CA ALA A 82 -2.88 13.34 -1.88
C ALA A 82 -1.68 13.35 -0.92
N LEU A 83 -1.24 12.18 -0.44
CA LEU A 83 -0.07 12.07 0.44
C LEU A 83 1.23 12.58 -0.21
N ILE A 84 1.47 12.23 -1.48
CA ILE A 84 2.64 12.74 -2.24
C ILE A 84 2.58 14.26 -2.38
N ARG A 85 1.38 14.84 -2.53
CA ARG A 85 1.19 16.30 -2.65
C ARG A 85 1.51 17.03 -1.34
N TYR A 86 1.07 16.50 -0.21
CA TYR A 86 1.19 17.14 1.12
C TYR A 86 2.50 16.86 1.84
N GLY A 87 3.31 15.90 1.38
CA GLY A 87 4.66 15.67 1.90
C GLY A 87 5.71 16.65 1.38
N ARG A 88 5.29 17.69 0.64
CA ARG A 88 6.11 18.82 0.21
C ARG A 88 5.90 20.01 1.12
#